data_AF-A0A3D0Q999-F1
#
_entry.id   AF-A0A3D0Q999-F1
#
_cell.length_a   1.000
_cell.length_b   1.000
_cell.length_c   1.000
_cell.angle_alpha   90.00
_cell.angle_beta   90.00
_cell.angle_gamma   90.00
#
_symmetry.space_group_name_H-M   'P 1'
#
loop_
_entity.id
_entity.type
_entity.pdbx_description
1 polymer ?
#
loop_
_entity_poly.entity_id
_entity_poly.type
_entity_poly.pdbx_seq_one_letter_code
_entity_poly.pdbx_strand_id
1 'polypeptide(L)' 'MSLGAPEIILILFVILIFFGAKKIPELAQGLGKGLREFRKAAREIQDDIEKDVKDVKQIDHKEEPKK' A
#
# COMPACT_ATOMS: atom_id res chain seq x y z
N MET A 1 13.36 -25.06 24.29
CA MET A 1 11.89 -25.00 24.29
C MET A 1 11.48 -23.99 23.24
N SER A 2 11.10 -24.47 22.06
CA SER A 2 10.61 -23.62 20.97
C SER A 2 9.09 -23.51 21.11
N LEU A 3 8.53 -22.33 20.83
CA LEU A 3 7.08 -22.19 20.71
C LEU A 3 6.62 -23.10 19.57
N GLY A 4 5.90 -24.16 19.92
CA GLY A 4 5.32 -25.08 18.96
C GLY A 4 4.03 -24.50 18.38
N ALA A 5 3.52 -25.18 17.35
CA ALA A 5 2.19 -24.90 16.82
C ALA A 5 1.09 -24.89 17.93
N PRO A 6 1.11 -25.78 18.95
CA PRO A 6 0.13 -25.77 20.03
C PRO A 6 0.14 -24.47 20.86
N GLU A 7 1.31 -23.98 21.24
CA GLU A 7 1.44 -22.75 22.04
C GLU A 7 0.96 -21.53 21.26
N ILE A 8 1.27 -21.45 19.96
CA ILE A 8 0.80 -20.37 19.09
C ILE A 8 -0.73 -20.37 18.97
N ILE A 9 -1.35 -21.55 18.81
CA ILE A 9 -2.81 -21.67 18.76
C ILE A 9 -3.46 -21.22 20.07
N LEU A 10 -2.86 -21.54 21.21
CA LEU A 10 -3.38 -21.17 22.53
C LEU A 10 -3.32 -19.65 22.74
N ILE A 11 -2.22 -19.00 22.33
CA ILE A 11 -2.10 -17.54 22.34
C ILE A 11 -3.14 -16.89 21.43
N LEU A 12 -3.32 -17.40 20.21
CA LEU A 12 -4.35 -16.90 19.28
C LEU A 12 -5.75 -17.07 19.86
N PHE A 13 -6.03 -18.17 20.55
CA PHE A 13 -7.32 -18.41 21.19
C PHE A 13 -7.62 -17.38 22.28
N VAL A 14 -6.63 -17.07 23.13
CA VAL A 14 -6.75 -16.02 24.14
C VAL A 14 -7.04 -14.65 23.50
N ILE A 15 -6.28 -14.29 22.45
CA ILE A 15 -6.51 -13.05 21.69
C ILE A 15 -7.92 -13.02 21.09
N LEU A 16 -8.38 -14.14 20.51
CA LEU A 16 -9.73 -14.24 19.93
C LEU A 16 -10.84 -14.11 20.97
N ILE A 17 -10.63 -14.50 22.23
CA ILE A 17 -11.61 -14.28 23.30
C ILE A 17 -11.65 -12.80 23.69
N PHE A 18 -10.49 -12.16 23.88
CA PHE A 18 -10.42 -10.74 24.28
C PHE A 18 -10.93 -9.79 23.20
N PHE A 19 -10.48 -9.99 21.96
CA PHE A 19 -10.85 -9.13 20.84
C PHE A 19 -12.11 -9.63 20.11
N GLY A 20 -12.47 -10.90 20.23
CA GLY A 20 -13.56 -11.51 19.49
C GLY A 20 -13.14 -11.92 18.07
N ALA A 21 -13.62 -13.09 17.63
CA ALA A 21 -13.31 -13.63 16.30
C ALA A 21 -13.74 -12.74 15.12
N LYS A 22 -14.66 -11.79 15.35
CA LYS A 22 -15.12 -10.83 14.34
C LYS A 22 -14.20 -9.60 14.18
N LYS A 23 -13.40 -9.24 15.19
CA LYS A 23 -12.56 -8.03 15.12
C LYS A 23 -11.36 -8.20 14.18
N ILE A 24 -10.74 -9.37 14.15
CA ILE A 24 -9.62 -9.66 13.24
C ILE A 24 -10.00 -9.45 11.75
N PRO A 25 -11.08 -10.08 11.22
CA PRO A 25 -11.46 -9.88 9.82
C PRO A 25 -11.98 -8.45 9.55
N GLU A 26 -12.66 -7.82 10.50
CA GLU A 26 -13.12 -6.42 10.39
C GLU A 26 -11.93 -5.45 10.23
N LEU A 27 -10.90 -5.61 11.07
CA LEU A 27 -9.65 -4.83 10.98
C LEU A 27 -8.90 -5.12 9.68
N ALA A 28 -8.79 -6.38 9.27
CA ALA A 28 -8.14 -6.76 8.02
C ALA A 28 -8.84 -6.16 6.79
N GLN A 29 -10.17 -6.14 6.78
CA GLN A 29 -10.96 -5.50 5.73
C GLN A 29 -10.76 -3.98 5.70
N GLY A 30 -10.74 -3.32 6.87
CA GLY A 30 -10.46 -1.89 6.99
C GLY A 30 -9.06 -1.52 6.48
N LEU A 31 -8.04 -2.23 6.97
CA LEU A 31 -6.65 -2.05 6.54
C LEU A 31 -6.47 -2.36 5.05
N GLY A 32 -7.11 -3.40 4.53
CA GLY A 32 -7.03 -3.77 3.13
C GLY A 32 -7.63 -2.70 2.21
N LYS A 33 -8.78 -2.12 2.58
CA LYS A 33 -9.36 -0.98 1.86
C LYS A 33 -8.44 0.25 1.93
N GLY A 34 -7.96 0.60 3.13
CA GLY A 34 -7.04 1.73 3.30
C GLY A 34 -5.76 1.59 2.47
N LEU A 35 -5.13 0.42 2.50
CA LEU A 35 -3.92 0.15 1.72
C LEU A 35 -4.19 0.18 0.21
N ARG A 36 -5.36 -0.29 -0.24
CA ARG A 36 -5.76 -0.23 -1.66
C ARG A 36 -5.92 1.21 -2.13
N GLU A 37 -6.65 2.04 -1.39
CA GLU A 37 -6.84 3.45 -1.73
C GLU A 37 -5.52 4.22 -1.67
N PHE A 38 -4.68 3.96 -0.65
CA PHE A 38 -3.35 4.55 -0.55
C PHE A 38 -2.48 4.21 -1.76
N ARG A 39 -2.45 2.93 -2.18
CA ARG A 39 -1.71 2.49 -3.37
C ARG A 39 -2.25 3.13 -4.65
N LYS A 40 -3.55 3.35 -4.75
CA LYS A 40 -4.17 4.01 -5.90
C LYS A 40 -3.73 5.47 -5.98
N ALA A 41 -3.87 6.22 -4.90
CA ALA A 41 -3.44 7.62 -4.83
C ALA A 41 -1.94 7.77 -5.10
N ALA A 42 -1.11 6.87 -4.54
CA ALA A 42 0.33 6.89 -4.79
C ALA A 42 0.68 6.68 -6.28
N ARG A 43 -0.08 5.84 -7.01
CA ARG A 43 0.10 5.63 -8.45
C ARG A 43 -0.34 6.84 -9.27
N GLU A 44 -1.48 7.43 -8.94
CA GLU A 44 -1.97 8.64 -9.62
C GLU A 44 -0.94 9.78 -9.52
N ILE A 45 -0.38 9.99 -8.32
CA ILE A 45 0.69 10.99 -8.11
C ILE A 45 1.94 10.65 -8.94
N GLN A 46 2.35 9.38 -8.99
CA GLN A 46 3.50 8.96 -9.78
C GLN A 46 3.28 9.21 -11.28
N ASP A 47 2.11 8.86 -11.78
CA ASP A 47 1.75 9.03 -13.20
C ASP A 47 1.68 10.51 -13.59
N ASP A 48 1.18 11.38 -12.70
CA ASP A 48 1.10 12.82 -12.96
C ASP A 48 2.48 13.49 -12.94
N ILE A 49 3.36 13.11 -12.00
CA ILE A 49 4.76 13.58 -12.00
C ILE A 49 5.49 13.10 -13.26
N GLU A 50 5.26 11.86 -13.72
CA GLU A 50 5.90 11.34 -14.93
C GLU A 50 5.43 12.07 -16.20
N LYS A 51 4.15 12.46 -16.27
CA LYS A 51 3.62 13.28 -17.38
C LYS A 51 4.22 14.68 -17.37
N ASP A 52 4.21 15.36 -16.23
CA ASP A 52 4.77 16.72 -16.11
C ASP A 52 6.27 16.75 -16.48
N VAL A 53 7.04 15.74 -16.07
CA VAL A 53 8.46 15.62 -16.44
C VAL A 53 8.65 15.32 -17.94
N LYS A 54 7.76 14.55 -18.56
CA LYS A 54 7.80 14.29 -20.01
C LYS A 54 7.42 15.52 -20.83
N ASP A 55 6.49 16.34 -20.36
CA ASP A 55 6.11 17.59 -21.01
C ASP A 55 7.23 18.64 -20.90
N VAL A 56 7.89 18.73 -19.74
CA VAL A 56 9.06 19.63 -19.55
C VAL A 56 10.27 19.19 -20.39
N LYS A 57 10.48 17.88 -20.62
CA LYS A 57 11.57 17.41 -21.50
C LYS A 57 11.32 17.65 -22.99
N GLN A 58 10.06 17.79 -23.42
CA GLN A 58 9.74 18.04 -24.84
C GLN A 58 9.90 19.51 -25.26
N ILE A 59 9.79 20.46 -24.33
CA ILE A 59 10.05 21.89 -24.60
C ILE A 59 11.54 22.19 -24.79
N ASP A 60 12.45 21.42 -24.18
CA ASP A 60 13.91 21.65 -24.27
C ASP A 60 14.57 21.07 -25.55
N HIS A 61 13.82 20.33 -26.39
CA HIS A 61 14.35 19.71 -27.62
C HIS A 61 13.88 20.37 -28.93
N LYS A 62 13.23 21.54 -28.87
CA LYS A 62 12.73 22.26 -30.07
C LYS A 62 13.53 23.51 -30.45
N GLU A 63 14.59 23.86 -29.74
CA GLU A 63 15.43 25.02 -30.07
C GLU A 63 16.90 24.65 -30.32
N GLU A 64 17.15 23.84 -31.35
CA GLU A 64 18.43 23.97 -32.07
C GLU A 64 18.21 24.94 -33.25
N PRO A 65 18.80 26.15 -33.22
CA PRO A 65 18.80 27.02 -34.37
C PRO A 65 19.68 26.34 -35.43
N LYS A 66 19.05 25.85 -36.49
CA LYS A 66 19.75 25.44 -37.72
C LYS A 66 20.59 26.63 -38.19
N LYS A 67 21.90 26.54 -37.98
CA LYS A 67 22.90 27.38 -38.64
C LYS A 67 23.26 26.79 -39.99
#